data_AF-A0A7W9EXJ9-F1
#
_entry.id   AF-A0A7W9EXJ9-F1
#
_cell.length_a   1.000
_cell.length_b   1.000
_cell.length_c   1.000
_cell.angle_alpha   90.00
_cell.angle_beta   90.00
_cell.angle_gamma   90.00
#
_symmetry.space_group_name_H-M   'P 1'
#
loop_
_entity.id
_entity.type
_entity.pdbx_description
1 polymer ?
#
loop_
_entity_poly.entity_id
_entity_poly.type
_entity_poly.pdbx_seq_one_letter_code
_entity_poly.pdbx_strand_id
1 'polypeptide(L)'
;MGLITNIMGLLFGNNRNVLIETAQVFRENAENASARASDIQTEALRQFATEFSHPRRSWFDVMIDGMNRLPRPMMALGTLALIGASMADPIWFASRMQGLALVPEPLWWLMGAIVSFYFGARHQAKGQEFQQSVTDTMARTGQVTRNIQAIKGLAPDAPTLTKSAILPTENAALLDWQGKHG
;
A
#
# COMPACT_ATOMS: atom_id res chain seq x y z
N MET A 1 50.23 -43.32 -37.03
CA MET A 1 49.95 -43.19 -35.59
C MET A 1 48.81 -42.20 -35.41
N GLY A 2 47.56 -42.63 -35.20
CA GLY A 2 46.46 -41.67 -35.00
C GLY A 2 45.02 -42.19 -35.12
N LEU A 3 44.80 -43.37 -35.72
CA LEU A 3 43.43 -43.89 -35.85
C LEU A 3 42.93 -44.58 -34.57
N ILE A 4 43.80 -45.28 -33.83
CA ILE A 4 43.44 -45.94 -32.58
C ILE A 4 43.20 -44.91 -31.45
N THR A 5 43.93 -43.79 -31.45
CA THR A 5 43.73 -42.71 -30.48
C THR A 5 42.41 -41.97 -30.71
N ASN A 6 42.00 -41.75 -31.97
CA ASN A 6 40.72 -41.14 -32.29
C ASN A 6 39.51 -42.03 -31.95
N ILE A 7 39.64 -43.35 -32.15
CA ILE A 7 38.56 -44.30 -31.81
C ILE A 7 38.44 -44.48 -30.29
N MET A 8 39.55 -44.49 -29.54
CA MET A 8 39.49 -44.45 -28.08
C MET A 8 38.99 -43.11 -27.55
N GLY A 9 39.30 -41.99 -28.21
CA GLY A 9 38.72 -40.69 -27.87
C GLY A 9 37.20 -40.64 -28.09
N LEU A 10 36.68 -41.34 -29.09
CA LEU A 10 35.24 -41.40 -29.38
C LEU A 10 34.49 -42.34 -28.43
N LEU A 11 35.12 -43.45 -28.01
CA LEU A 11 34.53 -44.42 -27.09
C LEU A 11 34.66 -44.00 -25.61
N PHE A 12 35.69 -43.24 -25.24
CA PHE A 12 35.97 -42.86 -23.85
C PHE A 12 35.90 -41.35 -23.57
N GLY A 13 35.76 -40.50 -24.59
CA GLY A 13 35.90 -39.04 -24.48
C GLY A 13 34.68 -38.26 -24.02
N ASN A 14 33.54 -38.89 -23.77
CA ASN A 14 32.32 -38.17 -23.35
C ASN A 14 31.72 -38.65 -22.01
N ASN A 15 32.42 -39.56 -21.31
CA ASN A 15 31.82 -40.32 -20.22
C ASN A 15 31.79 -39.58 -18.86
N ARG A 16 32.35 -38.37 -18.78
CA ARG A 16 32.27 -37.56 -17.54
C ARG A 16 30.88 -36.96 -17.34
N ASN A 17 30.16 -36.63 -18.41
CA ASN A 17 28.83 -36.04 -18.30
C ASN A 17 27.75 -37.11 -18.05
N VAL A 18 27.87 -38.27 -18.69
CA VAL A 18 26.92 -39.39 -18.56
C VAL A 18 26.95 -40.03 -17.17
N LEU A 19 28.12 -40.11 -16.53
CA LEU A 19 28.24 -40.57 -15.15
C LEU A 19 27.61 -39.60 -14.14
N ILE A 20 27.70 -38.29 -14.39
CA ILE A 20 27.05 -37.26 -13.58
C ILE A 20 25.52 -37.34 -13.78
N GLU A 21 25.05 -37.46 -15.01
CA GLU A 21 23.63 -37.65 -15.33
C GLU A 21 23.06 -38.93 -14.70
N THR A 22 23.78 -40.05 -14.76
CA THR A 22 23.31 -41.32 -14.20
C THR A 22 23.39 -41.35 -12.66
N ALA A 23 24.39 -40.69 -12.05
CA ALA A 23 24.46 -40.56 -10.59
C ALA A 23 23.35 -39.65 -10.03
N GLN A 24 22.92 -38.63 -10.78
CA GLN A 24 21.77 -37.78 -10.42
C GLN A 24 20.43 -38.54 -10.42
N VAL A 25 20.33 -39.67 -11.13
CA VAL A 25 19.13 -40.54 -11.13
C VAL A 25 18.99 -41.33 -9.81
N PHE A 26 20.11 -41.63 -9.13
CA PHE A 26 20.11 -42.39 -7.87
C PHE A 26 20.32 -41.53 -6.62
N ARG A 27 20.80 -40.29 -6.77
CA ARG A 27 21.00 -39.35 -5.67
C ARG A 27 20.66 -37.94 -6.14
N GLU A 28 19.61 -37.38 -5.56
CA GLU A 28 19.17 -36.02 -5.86
C GLU A 28 20.33 -35.02 -5.70
N ASN A 29 20.56 -34.22 -6.73
CA ASN A 29 21.59 -33.19 -6.70
C ASN A 29 21.16 -32.11 -5.70
N ALA A 30 21.88 -32.00 -4.57
CA ALA A 30 21.51 -31.15 -3.44
C ALA A 30 21.31 -29.68 -3.83
N GLU A 31 22.03 -29.21 -4.85
CA GLU A 31 21.89 -27.86 -5.39
C GLU A 31 20.57 -27.67 -6.16
N ASN A 32 20.18 -28.64 -7.01
CA ASN A 32 18.88 -28.61 -7.70
C ASN A 32 17.71 -28.80 -6.74
N ALA A 33 17.89 -29.58 -5.67
CA ALA A 33 16.91 -29.70 -4.59
C ALA A 33 16.73 -28.38 -3.86
N SER A 34 17.84 -27.68 -3.56
CA SER A 34 17.84 -26.39 -2.88
C SER A 34 17.24 -25.28 -3.74
N ALA A 35 17.53 -25.25 -5.05
CA ALA A 35 16.93 -24.33 -6.01
C ALA A 35 15.41 -24.52 -6.12
N ARG A 36 14.93 -25.77 -6.23
CA ARG A 36 13.50 -26.06 -6.21
C ARG A 36 12.83 -25.66 -4.89
N ALA A 37 13.51 -25.89 -3.77
CA ALA A 37 13.01 -25.47 -2.45
C ALA A 37 12.91 -23.95 -2.33
N SER A 38 13.90 -23.19 -2.84
CA SER A 38 13.85 -21.73 -2.86
C SER A 38 12.75 -21.19 -3.78
N ASP A 39 12.52 -21.84 -4.92
CA ASP A 39 11.45 -21.46 -5.85
C ASP A 39 10.08 -21.69 -5.22
N ILE A 40 9.86 -22.84 -4.58
CA ILE A 40 8.63 -23.15 -3.85
C ILE A 40 8.41 -22.14 -2.72
N GLN A 41 9.47 -21.81 -1.96
CA GLN A 41 9.37 -20.84 -0.86
C GLN A 41 9.06 -19.43 -1.36
N THR A 42 9.67 -19.00 -2.46
CA THR A 42 9.43 -17.69 -3.07
C THR A 42 8.01 -17.58 -3.61
N GLU A 43 7.53 -18.62 -4.30
CA GLU A 43 6.17 -18.64 -4.83
C GLU A 43 5.12 -18.71 -3.71
N ALA A 44 5.38 -19.49 -2.66
CA ALA A 44 4.54 -19.52 -1.47
C ALA A 44 4.45 -18.14 -0.78
N LEU A 45 5.58 -17.43 -0.63
CA LEU A 45 5.61 -16.08 -0.10
C LEU A 45 4.86 -15.08 -0.99
N ARG A 46 4.98 -15.22 -2.31
CA ARG A 46 4.27 -14.38 -3.30
C ARG A 46 2.76 -14.61 -3.26
N GLN A 47 2.32 -15.86 -3.14
CA GLN A 47 0.92 -16.22 -2.97
C GLN A 47 0.39 -15.69 -1.63
N PHE A 48 1.11 -15.90 -0.53
CA PHE A 48 0.78 -15.31 0.77
C PHE A 48 0.66 -13.79 0.68
N ALA A 49 1.63 -13.09 0.08
CA ALA A 49 1.57 -11.64 -0.10
C ALA A 49 0.32 -11.21 -0.89
N THR A 50 -0.06 -11.97 -1.92
CA THR A 50 -1.24 -11.70 -2.74
C THR A 50 -2.54 -11.91 -1.97
N GLU A 51 -2.68 -12.99 -1.19
CA GLU A 51 -3.86 -13.25 -0.37
C GLU A 51 -4.03 -12.24 0.78
N PHE A 52 -2.94 -11.85 1.44
CA PHE A 52 -3.00 -10.90 2.55
C PHE A 52 -3.04 -9.43 2.11
N SER A 53 -2.72 -9.13 0.85
CA SER A 53 -2.80 -7.77 0.29
C SER A 53 -4.23 -7.21 0.21
N HIS A 54 -5.25 -8.08 0.23
CA HIS A 54 -6.66 -7.69 0.15
C HIS A 54 -7.35 -7.95 1.49
N PRO A 55 -7.25 -7.03 2.47
CA PRO A 55 -8.06 -7.12 3.66
C PRO A 55 -9.54 -7.03 3.26
N ARG A 56 -10.23 -8.17 3.29
CA ARG A 56 -11.68 -8.25 3.14
C ARG A 56 -12.32 -7.60 4.36
N ARG A 57 -12.50 -6.27 4.31
CA ARG A 57 -13.24 -5.53 5.33
C ARG A 57 -14.66 -6.09 5.41
N SER A 58 -15.03 -6.62 6.57
CA SER A 58 -16.39 -7.09 6.80
C SER A 58 -17.34 -5.89 6.80
N TRP A 59 -18.59 -6.10 6.41
CA TRP A 59 -19.64 -5.09 6.57
C TRP A 59 -19.80 -4.67 8.04
N PHE A 60 -19.54 -5.59 8.97
CA PHE A 60 -19.47 -5.31 10.40
C PHE A 60 -18.34 -4.33 10.73
N ASP A 61 -17.15 -4.50 10.13
CA ASP A 61 -16.03 -3.58 10.34
C ASP A 61 -16.36 -2.18 9.84
N VAL A 62 -17.05 -2.08 8.69
CA VAL A 62 -17.50 -0.79 8.14
C VAL A 62 -18.54 -0.13 9.04
N MET A 63 -19.49 -0.90 9.59
CA MET A 63 -20.48 -0.39 10.54
C MET A 63 -19.83 0.12 11.82
N ILE A 64 -18.92 -0.65 12.40
CA ILE A 64 -18.20 -0.31 13.63
C ILE A 64 -17.27 0.90 13.40
N ASP A 65 -16.59 0.98 12.25
CA ASP A 65 -15.76 2.13 11.90
C ASP A 65 -16.63 3.38 11.65
N GLY A 66 -17.80 3.22 11.04
CA GLY A 66 -18.81 4.26 10.90
C GLY A 66 -19.24 4.81 12.26
N MET A 67 -19.66 3.92 13.17
CA MET A 67 -20.09 4.29 14.52
C MET A 67 -18.99 5.01 15.31
N ASN A 68 -17.74 4.56 15.20
CA ASN A 68 -16.60 5.24 15.84
C ASN A 68 -16.24 6.59 15.18
N ARG A 69 -16.74 6.87 13.97
CA ARG A 69 -16.54 8.14 13.26
C ARG A 69 -17.69 9.13 13.43
N LEU A 70 -18.86 8.67 13.91
CA LEU A 70 -20.02 9.51 14.21
C LEU A 70 -19.77 10.61 15.26
N PRO A 71 -18.88 10.48 16.27
CA PRO A 71 -18.75 11.52 17.28
C PRO A 71 -18.40 12.90 16.71
N ARG A 72 -17.52 12.96 15.70
CA ARG A 72 -17.14 14.24 15.05
C ARG A 72 -18.33 14.96 14.39
N PRO A 73 -19.08 14.34 13.46
CA PRO A 73 -20.25 14.98 12.87
C PRO A 73 -21.34 15.24 13.92
N MET A 74 -21.52 14.38 14.92
CA MET A 74 -22.48 14.60 15.99
C MET A 74 -22.16 15.83 16.83
N MET A 75 -20.88 16.12 17.10
CA MET A 75 -20.52 17.36 17.80
C MET A 75 -20.86 18.61 16.98
N ALA A 76 -20.59 18.59 15.67
CA ALA A 76 -20.91 19.71 14.78
C ALA A 76 -22.42 19.91 14.61
N LEU A 77 -23.18 18.82 14.41
CA LEU A 77 -24.63 18.90 14.31
C LEU A 77 -25.27 19.26 15.65
N GLY A 78 -24.72 18.79 16.76
CA GLY A 78 -25.18 19.10 18.12
C GLY A 78 -25.02 20.59 18.45
N THR A 79 -23.92 21.23 18.08
CA THR A 79 -23.74 22.67 18.29
C THR A 79 -24.69 23.50 17.42
N LEU A 80 -24.87 23.13 16.15
CA LEU A 80 -25.86 23.77 15.29
C LEU A 80 -27.29 23.60 15.82
N ALA A 81 -27.62 22.40 16.33
CA ALA A 81 -28.92 22.13 16.93
C ALA A 81 -29.13 22.94 18.23
N LEU A 82 -28.11 23.13 19.06
CA LEU A 82 -28.19 23.99 20.25
C LEU A 82 -28.45 25.45 19.89
N ILE A 83 -27.79 25.96 18.84
CA ILE A 83 -28.05 27.31 18.31
C ILE A 83 -29.47 27.41 17.76
N GLY A 84 -29.93 26.41 17.00
CA GLY A 84 -31.32 26.38 16.52
C GLY A 84 -32.34 26.32 17.66
N ALA A 85 -32.07 25.51 18.69
CA ALA A 85 -32.94 25.35 19.86
C ALA A 85 -33.04 26.65 20.67
N SER A 86 -31.95 27.41 20.81
CA SER A 86 -31.98 28.71 21.51
C SER A 86 -32.85 29.75 20.79
N MET A 87 -32.97 29.67 19.46
CA MET A 87 -33.85 30.53 18.67
C MET A 87 -35.30 30.03 18.64
N ALA A 88 -35.51 28.71 18.65
CA ALA A 88 -36.83 28.11 18.57
C ALA A 88 -37.64 28.22 19.89
N ASP A 89 -37.01 27.96 21.04
CA ASP A 89 -37.60 28.14 22.37
C ASP A 89 -36.55 28.63 23.38
N PRO A 90 -36.42 29.96 23.53
CA PRO A 90 -35.41 30.54 24.42
C PRO A 90 -35.62 30.21 25.89
N ILE A 91 -36.87 30.06 26.34
CA ILE A 91 -37.20 29.82 27.76
C ILE A 91 -36.85 28.37 28.12
N TRP A 92 -37.21 27.42 27.26
CA TRP A 92 -36.81 26.03 27.41
C TRP A 92 -35.29 25.90 27.47
N PHE A 93 -34.57 26.53 26.53
CA PHE A 93 -33.11 26.50 26.48
C PHE A 93 -32.47 27.08 27.76
N ALA A 94 -32.91 28.27 28.19
CA ALA A 94 -32.38 28.94 29.38
C ALA A 94 -32.57 28.11 30.66
N SER A 95 -33.71 27.44 30.80
CA SER A 95 -33.97 26.57 31.96
C SER A 95 -33.00 25.37 32.04
N ARG A 96 -32.53 24.85 30.90
CA ARG A 96 -31.53 23.76 30.86
C ARG A 96 -30.12 24.27 31.08
N MET A 97 -29.81 25.49 30.61
CA MET A 97 -28.52 26.13 30.89
C MET A 97 -28.31 26.41 32.38
N GLN A 98 -29.38 26.71 33.15
CA GLN A 98 -29.30 26.78 34.61
C GLN A 98 -28.85 25.46 35.24
N GLY A 99 -29.34 24.32 34.72
CA GLY A 99 -28.88 23.01 35.17
C GLY A 99 -27.39 22.77 34.87
N LEU A 100 -26.91 23.18 33.68
CA LEU A 100 -25.49 23.09 33.33
C LEU A 100 -24.60 23.98 34.20
N ALA A 101 -25.08 25.17 34.58
CA ALA A 101 -24.35 26.08 35.45
C ALA A 101 -24.14 25.51 36.88
N LEU A 102 -25.00 24.59 37.31
CA LEU A 102 -24.88 23.91 38.60
C LEU A 102 -23.93 22.71 38.57
N VAL A 103 -23.44 22.30 37.39
CA VAL A 103 -22.51 21.18 37.28
C VAL A 103 -21.17 21.56 37.92
N PRO A 104 -20.70 20.80 38.93
CA PRO A 104 -19.42 21.07 39.60
C PRO A 104 -18.23 21.11 38.62
N GLU A 105 -17.29 22.02 38.87
CA GLU A 105 -16.05 22.15 38.09
C GLU A 105 -15.27 20.82 37.93
N PRO A 106 -15.15 19.95 38.96
CA PRO A 106 -14.45 18.67 38.81
C PRO A 106 -15.05 17.73 37.76
N LEU A 107 -16.37 17.80 37.53
CA LEU A 107 -17.01 16.96 36.50
C LEU A 107 -16.66 17.44 35.09
N TRP A 108 -16.46 18.74 34.89
CA TRP A 108 -15.96 19.28 33.63
C TRP A 108 -14.54 18.79 33.35
N TRP A 109 -13.68 18.78 34.36
CA TRP A 109 -12.33 18.21 34.27
C TRP A 109 -12.37 16.71 33.95
N LEU A 110 -13.23 15.95 34.61
CA LEU A 110 -13.39 14.52 34.37
C LEU A 110 -13.88 14.23 32.94
N MET A 111 -14.90 14.95 32.46
CA MET A 111 -15.40 14.82 31.10
C MET A 111 -14.30 15.16 30.08
N GLY A 112 -13.57 16.26 30.28
CA GLY A 112 -12.44 16.66 29.44
C GLY A 112 -11.36 15.58 29.40
N ALA A 113 -11.02 14.97 30.54
CA ALA A 113 -10.04 13.89 30.64
C ALA A 113 -10.50 12.62 29.89
N ILE A 114 -11.74 12.19 30.08
CA ILE A 114 -12.28 10.99 29.41
C ILE A 114 -12.34 11.18 27.89
N VAL A 115 -12.84 12.33 27.42
CA VAL A 115 -12.91 12.66 25.99
C VAL A 115 -11.50 12.75 25.41
N SER A 116 -10.57 13.44 26.09
CA SER A 116 -9.18 13.54 25.66
C SER A 116 -8.48 12.19 25.61
N PHE A 117 -8.77 11.29 26.55
CA PHE A 117 -8.24 9.93 26.53
C PHE A 117 -8.80 9.13 25.35
N TYR A 118 -10.13 9.13 25.15
CA TYR A 118 -10.81 8.41 24.08
C TYR A 118 -10.33 8.84 22.69
N PHE A 119 -10.25 10.16 22.43
CA PHE A 119 -9.80 10.68 21.14
C PHE A 119 -8.28 10.78 21.00
N GLY A 120 -7.56 11.05 22.09
CA GLY A 120 -6.10 11.17 22.11
C GLY A 120 -5.40 9.86 21.80
N ALA A 121 -5.85 8.74 22.38
CA ALA A 121 -5.29 7.42 22.10
C ALA A 121 -5.50 6.98 20.63
N ARG A 122 -6.67 7.30 20.04
CA ARG A 122 -6.97 6.95 18.64
C ARG A 122 -6.22 7.81 17.62
N HIS A 123 -5.86 9.05 17.97
CA HIS A 123 -5.01 9.90 17.13
C HIS A 123 -3.56 9.40 17.06
N GLN A 124 -3.04 8.78 18.13
CA GLN A 124 -1.70 8.20 18.15
C GLN A 124 -1.56 6.98 17.22
N ALA A 125 -2.58 6.12 17.17
CA ALA A 125 -2.58 4.94 16.29
C ALA A 125 -2.45 5.30 14.80
N LYS A 126 -3.06 6.42 14.37
CA LYS A 126 -3.01 6.89 12.97
C LYS A 126 -1.65 7.49 12.58
N GLY A 127 -0.88 7.98 13.55
CA GLY A 127 0.51 8.41 13.34
C GLY A 127 1.45 7.26 13.00
N GLN A 128 1.17 6.06 13.52
CA GLN A 128 1.94 4.85 13.21
C GLN A 128 1.67 4.34 11.80
N GLU A 129 0.42 4.36 11.33
CA GLU A 129 0.09 4.05 9.92
C GLU A 129 0.78 5.00 8.94
N PHE A 130 0.88 6.29 9.29
CA PHE A 130 1.61 7.27 8.47
C PHE A 130 3.10 6.94 8.39
N GLN A 131 3.74 6.64 9.52
CA GLN A 131 5.15 6.24 9.55
C GLN A 131 5.39 4.96 8.72
N GLN A 132 4.53 3.94 8.85
CA GLN A 132 4.61 2.71 8.05
C GLN A 132 4.46 2.98 6.55
N SER A 133 3.51 3.83 6.16
CA SER A 133 3.31 4.21 4.75
C SER A 133 4.50 4.96 4.15
N VAL A 134 5.19 5.77 4.97
CA VAL A 134 6.43 6.46 4.59
C VAL A 134 7.56 5.44 4.39
N THR A 135 7.68 4.45 5.28
CA THR A 135 8.69 3.37 5.15
C THR A 135 8.46 2.52 3.90
N ASP A 136 7.20 2.13 3.61
CA ASP A 136 6.84 1.38 2.39
C ASP A 136 7.11 2.18 1.11
N THR A 137 6.85 3.48 1.14
CA THR A 137 7.13 4.38 0.01
C THR A 137 8.64 4.52 -0.21
N MET A 138 9.43 4.61 0.86
CA MET A 138 10.89 4.63 0.79
C MET A 138 11.45 3.32 0.20
N ALA A 139 10.90 2.17 0.60
CA ALA A 139 11.29 0.87 0.05
C ALA A 139 10.98 0.74 -1.45
N ARG A 140 9.84 1.26 -1.91
CA ARG A 140 9.44 1.25 -3.34
C ARG A 140 10.25 2.23 -4.19
N THR A 141 10.71 3.35 -3.64
CA THR A 141 11.52 4.35 -4.36
C THR A 141 12.78 3.73 -4.98
N GLY A 142 13.51 2.89 -4.23
CA GLY A 142 14.70 2.20 -4.75
C GLY A 142 14.39 1.21 -5.89
N GLN A 143 13.17 0.65 -5.91
CA GLN A 143 12.72 -0.25 -6.96
C GLN A 143 12.29 0.52 -8.21
N VAL A 144 11.65 1.69 -8.04
CA VAL A 144 11.31 2.60 -9.14
C VAL A 144 12.58 3.12 -9.84
N THR A 145 13.61 3.53 -9.10
CA THR A 145 14.88 3.99 -9.70
C THR A 145 15.57 2.91 -10.52
N ARG A 146 15.60 1.66 -10.02
CA ARG A 146 16.15 0.51 -10.74
C ARG A 146 15.37 0.21 -12.02
N ASN A 147 14.04 0.25 -11.96
CA ASN A 147 13.19 0.06 -13.13
C ASN A 147 13.39 1.16 -14.18
N ILE A 148 13.49 2.43 -13.76
CA ILE A 148 13.79 3.55 -14.67
C ILE A 148 15.15 3.37 -15.34
N GLN A 149 16.17 2.94 -14.58
CA GLN A 149 17.51 2.72 -15.11
C GLN A 149 17.55 1.53 -16.08
N ALA A 150 16.80 0.46 -15.80
CA ALA A 150 16.63 -0.67 -16.71
C ALA A 150 15.92 -0.25 -18.01
N ILE A 151 14.85 0.55 -17.92
CA ILE A 151 14.15 1.10 -19.10
C ILE A 151 15.07 1.99 -19.92
N LYS A 152 15.88 2.85 -19.29
CA LYS A 152 16.89 3.67 -19.98
C LYS A 152 17.97 2.83 -20.65
N GLY A 153 18.37 1.70 -20.05
CA GLY A 153 19.33 0.77 -20.66
C GLY A 153 18.77 0.01 -21.88
N LEU A 154 17.45 -0.18 -21.94
CA LEU A 154 16.75 -0.79 -23.08
C LEU A 154 16.50 0.19 -24.24
N ALA A 155 16.73 1.48 -24.02
CA ALA A 155 16.56 2.52 -25.03
C ALA A 155 17.86 3.34 -25.21
N PRO A 156 18.86 2.80 -25.94
CA PRO A 156 20.10 3.54 -26.24
C PRO A 156 19.85 4.80 -27.07
N ASP A 157 18.79 4.81 -27.88
CA ASP A 157 18.47 5.87 -28.86
C ASP A 157 17.09 6.53 -28.65
N ALA A 158 16.55 6.56 -27.42
CA ALA A 158 15.36 7.38 -27.17
C ALA A 158 15.74 8.86 -27.31
N PRO A 159 15.11 9.63 -28.21
CA PRO A 159 15.43 11.03 -28.38
C PRO A 159 15.22 11.74 -27.04
N THR A 160 16.26 12.42 -26.57
CA THR A 160 16.19 13.30 -25.40
C THR A 160 15.05 14.28 -25.66
N LEU A 161 13.93 14.11 -24.95
CA LEU A 161 12.83 15.07 -24.95
C LEU A 161 13.34 16.33 -24.26
N THR A 162 14.01 17.17 -25.04
CA THR A 162 14.40 18.51 -24.65
C THR A 162 13.14 19.21 -24.15
N LYS A 163 13.27 19.95 -23.05
CA LYS A 163 12.21 20.68 -22.33
C LYS A 163 11.33 21.57 -23.24
N SER A 164 11.75 21.79 -24.49
CA SER A 164 11.01 22.39 -25.60
C SER A 164 9.72 21.64 -26.00
N ALA A 165 9.59 20.34 -25.69
CA ALA A 165 8.37 19.57 -25.93
C ALA A 165 7.25 19.83 -24.91
N ILE A 166 7.51 20.68 -23.90
CA ILE A 166 6.55 21.10 -22.86
C ILE A 166 6.01 22.52 -23.15
N LEU A 167 6.39 23.13 -24.28
CA LEU A 167 5.54 24.20 -24.80
C LEU A 167 4.23 23.53 -25.24
N PRO A 168 3.06 24.02 -24.80
CA PRO A 168 1.80 23.52 -25.29
C PRO A 168 1.73 23.90 -26.77
N THR A 169 2.21 23.01 -27.65
CA THR A 169 1.76 23.01 -29.03
C THR A 169 0.26 22.81 -28.96
N GLU A 170 -0.47 23.78 -29.49
CA GLU A 170 -1.93 23.81 -29.54
C GLU A 170 -2.45 22.41 -29.87
N ASN A 171 -3.10 21.81 -28.88
CA ASN A 171 -3.61 20.46 -29.02
C ASN A 171 -4.81 20.51 -29.98
N ALA A 172 -4.58 20.17 -31.24
CA ALA A 172 -5.58 20.21 -32.30
C ALA A 172 -6.83 19.39 -31.94
N ALA A 173 -6.69 18.29 -31.19
CA ALA A 173 -7.83 17.50 -30.73
C ALA A 173 -8.67 18.23 -29.68
N LEU A 174 -8.05 19.09 -28.87
CA LEU A 174 -8.71 19.88 -27.84
C LEU A 174 -9.47 21.07 -28.46
N LEU A 175 -8.92 21.67 -29.52
CA LEU A 175 -9.59 22.70 -30.33
C LEU A 175 -10.77 22.14 -31.13
N ASP A 176 -10.63 20.96 -31.74
CA ASP A 176 -11.73 20.28 -32.46
C ASP A 176 -12.86 19.85 -31.51
N TRP A 177 -12.54 19.44 -30.28
CA TRP A 177 -13.55 19.13 -29.26
C TRP A 177 -14.30 20.39 -28.79
N GLN A 178 -13.60 21.49 -28.53
CA GLN A 178 -14.20 22.77 -28.14
C GLN A 178 -15.08 23.35 -29.26
N GLY A 179 -14.67 23.23 -30.53
CA GLY A 179 -15.47 23.68 -31.68
C GLY A 179 -16.74 22.85 -31.92
N LYS A 180 -16.82 21.63 -31.39
CA LYS A 180 -18.00 20.74 -31.49
C LYS A 180 -18.96 20.85 -30.30
N HIS A 181 -18.52 21.42 -29.17
CA HIS A 181 -19.28 21.44 -27.91
C HIS A 181 -19.45 22.85 -27.30
N GLY A 182 -19.10 23.91 -28.03
CA GLY A 182 -19.42 25.31 -27.70
C GLY A 182 -20.48 25.86 -28.65
#